data_AF-A0A402CH70-F1
#
_entry.id   AF-A0A402CH70-F1
#
_cell.length_a   1.000
_cell.length_b   1.000
_cell.length_c   1.000
_cell.angle_alpha   90.00
_cell.angle_beta   90.00
_cell.angle_gamma   90.00
#
_symmetry.space_group_name_H-M   'P 1'
#
loop_
_entity.id
_entity.type
_entity.pdbx_description
1 polymer ?
#
loop_
_entity_poly.entity_id
_entity_poly.type
_entity_poly.pdbx_seq_one_letter_code
_entity_poly.pdbx_strand_id
1 'polypeptide(L)'
;MYMDKLRGLLNDNLGREVPFIDRVRVRAWLGQVATHARACVNQLFEASGASQIQHPAHIQRYFRDVNSLNLHAFIQPTSSDELYGRALAGLEPNTTLV
;
A
#
# COMPACT_ATOMS: atom_id res chain seq x y z
N MET A 1 -2.61 12.38 3.88
CA MET A 1 -3.73 12.20 2.90
C MET A 1 -4.30 10.79 2.92
N TYR A 2 -3.63 9.74 2.39
CA TYR A 2 -4.24 8.39 2.35
C TYR A 2 -4.40 7.73 3.71
N MET A 3 -3.44 7.91 4.63
CA MET A 3 -3.57 7.43 6.01
C MET A 3 -4.72 8.11 6.76
N ASP A 4 -4.97 9.40 6.50
CA ASP A 4 -6.11 10.12 7.10
C ASP A 4 -7.43 9.59 6.56
N LYS A 5 -7.51 9.31 5.25
CA LYS A 5 -8.66 8.67 4.62
C LYS A 5 -8.91 7.26 5.18
N LEU A 6 -7.87 6.45 5.33
CA LEU A 6 -7.95 5.12 5.94
C LEU A 6 -8.46 5.19 7.39
N ARG A 7 -7.94 6.13 8.19
CA ARG A 7 -8.41 6.35 9.56
C ARG A 7 -9.88 6.79 9.59
N GLY A 8 -10.27 7.71 8.69
CA GLY A 8 -11.66 8.14 8.56
C GLY A 8 -12.59 6.96 8.25
N LEU A 9 -12.26 6.17 7.23
CA LEU A 9 -13.06 5.02 6.83
C LEU A 9 -13.11 3.92 7.90
N LEU A 10 -12.00 3.69 8.62
CA LEU A 10 -12.00 2.82 9.79
C LEU A 10 -13.01 3.31 10.83
N ASN A 11 -12.91 4.57 11.25
CA ASN A 11 -13.79 5.17 12.25
C ASN A 11 -15.26 5.11 11.83
N ASP A 12 -15.53 5.43 10.56
CA ASP A 12 -16.88 5.40 10.01
C ASP A 12 -17.48 4.00 10.07
N ASN A 13 -16.66 2.94 10.00
CA ASN A 13 -17.09 1.54 9.92
C ASN A 13 -16.94 0.75 11.23
N LEU A 14 -16.54 1.38 12.34
CA LEU A 14 -16.42 0.68 13.63
C LEU A 14 -17.77 0.11 14.09
N GLY A 15 -17.77 -1.18 14.45
CA GLY A 15 -18.95 -1.86 15.01
C GLY A 15 -20.07 -2.17 14.01
N ARG A 16 -19.83 -2.00 12.69
CA ARG A 16 -20.78 -2.33 11.63
C ARG A 16 -20.15 -3.16 10.52
N GLU A 17 -21.00 -3.75 9.69
CA GLU A 17 -20.53 -4.40 8.46
C GLU A 17 -19.95 -3.37 7.50
N VAL A 18 -18.75 -3.65 6.97
CA VAL A 18 -18.05 -2.76 6.06
C VAL A 18 -18.61 -2.92 4.65
N PRO A 19 -19.19 -1.88 4.03
CA PRO A 19 -19.70 -1.94 2.66
C PRO A 19 -18.61 -2.37 1.67
N PHE A 20 -18.99 -3.10 0.63
CA PHE A 20 -18.06 -3.59 -0.39
C PHE A 20 -17.15 -2.48 -0.95
N ILE A 21 -17.73 -1.34 -1.31
CA ILE A 21 -16.97 -0.22 -1.87
C ILE A 21 -15.95 0.35 -0.88
N ASP A 22 -16.23 0.29 0.42
CA ASP A 22 -15.32 0.77 1.45
C ASP A 22 -14.14 -0.20 1.64
N ARG A 23 -14.37 -1.51 1.54
CA ARG A 23 -13.29 -2.52 1.53
C ARG A 23 -12.36 -2.32 0.32
N VAL A 24 -12.95 -2.10 -0.86
CA VAL A 24 -12.19 -1.78 -2.08
C VAL A 24 -11.37 -0.49 -1.91
N ARG A 25 -11.95 0.57 -1.34
CA ARG A 25 -11.23 1.83 -1.06
C ARG A 25 -10.07 1.64 -0.10
N VAL A 26 -10.24 0.80 0.93
CA VAL A 26 -9.13 0.45 1.85
C VAL A 26 -7.98 -0.16 1.06
N ARG A 27 -8.25 -1.15 0.21
CA ARG A 27 -7.21 -1.79 -0.60
C ARG A 27 -6.50 -0.79 -1.51
N ALA A 28 -7.26 0.07 -2.20
CA ALA A 28 -6.72 1.11 -3.06
C ALA A 28 -5.78 2.06 -2.29
N TRP A 29 -6.24 2.59 -1.15
CA TRP A 29 -5.45 3.55 -0.37
C TRP A 29 -4.24 2.91 0.31
N LEU A 30 -4.33 1.65 0.76
CA LEU A 30 -3.17 0.90 1.23
C LEU A 30 -2.14 0.70 0.13
N GLY A 31 -2.57 0.38 -1.09
CA GLY A 31 -1.70 0.30 -2.26
C GLY A 31 -0.96 1.62 -2.51
N GLN A 32 -1.65 2.76 -2.42
CA GLN A 32 -1.02 4.07 -2.58
C GLN A 32 -0.04 4.41 -1.44
N VAL A 33 -0.37 4.06 -0.19
CA VAL A 33 0.57 4.19 0.94
C VAL A 33 1.82 3.35 0.71
N ALA A 34 1.66 2.10 0.27
CA ALA A 34 2.77 1.20 -0.04
C ALA A 34 3.65 1.76 -1.18
N THR A 35 3.05 2.29 -2.26
CA THR A 35 3.76 2.96 -3.35
C THR A 35 4.59 4.14 -2.86
N HIS A 36 3.99 5.05 -2.08
CA HIS A 36 4.71 6.22 -1.57
C HIS A 36 5.81 5.86 -0.58
N ALA A 37 5.57 4.90 0.32
CA ALA A 37 6.57 4.42 1.27
C ALA A 37 7.78 3.80 0.54
N ARG A 38 7.52 2.96 -0.47
CA ARG A 38 8.58 2.36 -1.29
C ARG A 38 9.36 3.41 -2.07
N ALA A 39 8.69 4.36 -2.71
CA ALA A 39 9.35 5.43 -3.45
C ALA A 39 10.26 6.27 -2.53
N CYS A 40 9.77 6.65 -1.35
CA CYS A 40 10.53 7.41 -0.36
C CYS A 40 11.79 6.65 0.09
N VAL A 41 11.64 5.37 0.46
CA VAL A 41 12.79 4.58 0.92
C VAL A 41 13.81 4.34 -0.19
N ASN A 42 13.35 4.08 -1.43
CA ASN A 42 14.24 3.92 -2.57
C ASN A 42 15.04 5.19 -2.84
N GLN A 43 14.38 6.35 -2.86
CA GLN A 43 15.04 7.64 -3.04
C GLN A 43 16.09 7.92 -1.96
N LEU A 44 15.78 7.63 -0.69
CA LEU A 44 16.73 7.78 0.41
C LEU A 44 17.93 6.83 0.26
N PHE A 45 17.70 5.57 -0.13
CA PHE A 45 18.77 4.60 -0.33
C PHE A 45 19.68 4.97 -1.51
N GLU A 46 19.11 5.43 -2.62
CA GLU A 46 19.88 5.89 -3.80
C GLU A 46 20.75 7.11 -3.46
N ALA A 47 20.27 8.00 -2.58
CA ALA A 47 21.02 9.17 -2.12
C ALA A 47 22.09 8.87 -1.06
N SER A 48 22.15 7.64 -0.53
CA SER A 48 22.91 7.29 0.67
C SER A 48 24.38 6.89 0.41
N GLY A 49 24.77 6.67 -0.84
CA GLY A 49 26.13 6.26 -1.23
C GLY A 49 26.46 4.78 -0.96
N ALA A 50 27.50 4.26 -1.60
CA ALA A 50 27.79 2.82 -1.66
C ALA A 50 28.09 2.18 -0.29
N SER A 51 28.62 2.93 0.68
CA SER A 51 28.93 2.41 2.02
C SER A 51 27.68 1.94 2.78
N GLN A 52 26.50 2.42 2.40
CA GLN A 52 25.24 2.12 3.07
C GLN A 52 24.64 0.76 2.68
N ILE A 53 25.29 0.01 1.78
CA ILE A 53 24.96 -1.40 1.51
C ILE A 53 25.37 -2.35 2.65
N GLN A 54 26.30 -1.92 3.50
CA GLN A 54 26.88 -2.77 4.55
C GLN A 54 25.85 -3.09 5.65
N HIS A 55 25.92 -4.29 6.24
CA HIS A 55 24.96 -4.75 7.25
C HIS A 55 24.74 -3.80 8.46
N PRO A 56 25.78 -3.12 8.99
CA PRO A 56 25.59 -2.18 10.10
C PRO A 56 24.75 -0.95 9.73
N ALA A 57 24.67 -0.58 8.45
CA ALA A 57 23.85 0.53 8.00
C ALA A 57 22.35 0.17 8.09
N HIS A 58 21.55 1.06 8.69
CA HIS A 58 20.12 0.81 8.85
C HIS A 58 19.31 1.04 7.56
N ILE A 59 19.76 1.92 6.67
CA ILE A 59 19.00 2.30 5.47
C ILE A 59 18.81 1.13 4.49
N GLN A 60 19.82 0.26 4.31
CA GLN A 60 19.65 -0.96 3.49
C GLN A 60 18.60 -1.92 4.06
N ARG A 61 18.42 -1.95 5.40
CA ARG A 61 17.40 -2.78 6.02
C ARG A 61 16.01 -2.26 5.67
N TYR A 62 15.76 -0.96 5.86
CA TYR A 62 14.48 -0.36 5.46
C TYR A 62 14.21 -0.52 3.96
N PHE A 63 15.23 -0.36 3.12
CA PHE A 63 15.13 -0.62 1.68
C PHE A 63 14.64 -2.03 1.38
N ARG A 64 15.31 -3.06 1.92
CA ARG A 64 14.90 -4.45 1.70
C ARG A 64 13.50 -4.72 2.25
N ASP A 65 13.24 -4.34 3.50
CA ASP A 65 12.02 -4.67 4.20
C ASP A 65 10.78 -4.04 3.51
N VAL A 66 10.87 -2.76 3.11
CA VAL A 66 9.77 -2.09 2.41
C VAL A 66 9.56 -2.64 1.01
N ASN A 67 10.64 -2.94 0.26
CA ASN A 67 10.50 -3.54 -1.07
C ASN A 67 9.91 -4.97 -0.99
N SER A 68 10.28 -5.76 0.03
CA SER A 68 9.67 -7.08 0.27
C SER A 68 8.20 -6.96 0.64
N LEU A 69 7.85 -6.05 1.56
CA LEU A 69 6.46 -5.84 1.98
C LEU A 69 5.58 -5.39 0.80
N ASN A 70 6.11 -4.59 -0.12
CA ASN A 70 5.37 -4.11 -1.30
C ASN A 70 4.87 -5.24 -2.24
N LEU A 71 5.40 -6.46 -2.08
CA LEU A 71 4.97 -7.65 -2.82
C LEU A 71 3.80 -8.39 -2.16
N HIS A 72 3.41 -8.01 -0.94
CA HIS A 72 2.31 -8.66 -0.24
C HIS A 72 0.99 -8.42 -1.00
N ALA A 73 0.32 -9.52 -1.36
CA ALA A 73 -0.81 -9.52 -2.28
C ALA A 73 -1.94 -8.53 -1.91
N PHE A 74 -2.14 -8.25 -0.62
CA PHE A 74 -3.20 -7.34 -0.16
C PHE A 74 -2.88 -5.84 -0.31
N ILE A 75 -1.59 -5.47 -0.40
CA ILE A 75 -1.15 -4.07 -0.49
C ILE A 75 -0.40 -3.79 -1.80
N GLN A 76 -0.43 -4.76 -2.70
CA GLN A 76 0.24 -4.70 -3.99
C GLN A 76 -0.48 -3.65 -4.86
N PRO A 77 0.21 -2.57 -5.30
CA PRO A 77 -0.46 -1.41 -5.87
C PRO A 77 -1.25 -1.69 -7.15
N THR A 78 -0.69 -2.47 -8.08
CA THR A 78 -1.33 -2.64 -9.41
C THR A 78 -2.65 -3.39 -9.31
N SER A 79 -2.72 -4.46 -8.52
CA SER A 79 -3.99 -5.17 -8.30
C SER A 79 -4.97 -4.34 -7.49
N SER A 80 -4.48 -3.48 -6.59
CA SER A 80 -5.34 -2.58 -5.79
C SER A 80 -6.00 -1.51 -6.68
N ASP A 81 -5.22 -0.92 -7.59
CA ASP A 81 -5.71 0.05 -8.57
C ASP A 81 -6.68 -0.61 -9.57
N GLU A 82 -6.39 -1.84 -10.03
CA GLU A 82 -7.31 -2.60 -10.87
C GLU A 82 -8.65 -2.84 -10.16
N LEU A 83 -8.64 -3.37 -8.94
CA LEU A 83 -9.85 -3.65 -8.17
C LEU A 83 -10.69 -2.38 -7.99
N TYR A 84 -10.05 -1.26 -7.65
CA TYR A 84 -10.74 0.01 -7.48
C TYR A 84 -11.30 0.57 -8.80
N GLY A 85 -10.52 0.53 -9.87
CA GLY A 85 -10.96 0.95 -11.20
C GLY A 85 -12.16 0.13 -11.69
N ARG A 86 -12.15 -1.19 -11.48
CA ARG A 86 -13.28 -2.07 -11.80
C ARG A 86 -14.53 -1.70 -11.00
N ALA A 87 -14.40 -1.49 -9.69
CA ALA A 87 -15.52 -1.08 -8.85
C ALA A 87 -16.12 0.27 -9.29
N LEU A 88 -15.28 1.25 -9.67
CA LEU A 88 -15.74 2.53 -10.22
C LEU A 88 -16.45 2.39 -11.57
N ALA A 89 -16.04 1.42 -12.38
CA ALA A 89 -16.65 1.10 -13.67
C ALA A 89 -17.89 0.19 -13.56
N GLY A 90 -18.30 -0.22 -12.36
CA GLY A 90 -19.41 -1.16 -12.15
C GLY A 90 -19.11 -2.60 -12.56
N LEU A 91 -17.83 -2.99 -12.61
CA LEU A 91 -17.38 -4.33 -12.94
C LEU A 91 -17.11 -5.15 -11.67
N GLU A 92 -17.39 -6.45 -11.75
CA GLU A 92 -17.09 -7.41 -10.67
C GLU A 92 -15.59 -7.50 -10.36
N PRO A 93 -15.18 -7.79 -9.11
CA PRO A 93 -13.78 -8.06 -8.77
C PRO A 93 -13.14 -9.14 -9.65
N ASN A 94 -11.88 -8.94 -10.00
CA ASN A 94 -11.05 -9.95 -10.66
C ASN A 94 -10.12 -10.68 -9.66
N THR A 95 -10.41 -10.56 -8.37
CA THR A 95 -9.63 -11.15 -7.29
C THR A 95 -10.56 -11.51 -6.13
N THR A 96 -10.18 -12.54 -5.37
CA THR A 96 -10.85 -12.92 -4.12
C THR A 96 -10.39 -12.07 -2.93
N LEU A 97 -9.37 -11.23 -3.10
CA LEU A 97 -8.78 -10.40 -2.06
C LEU A 97 -9.45 -9.02 -2.02
N VAL A 98 -10.66 -8.94 -1.44
CA VAL A 98 -11.45 -7.70 -1.30
C VAL A 98 -11.77 -7.38 0.15
#